data_AF-A0A958RDG2-F1
#
_entry.id   AF-A0A958RDG2-F1
#
_cell.length_a   1.000
_cell.length_b   1.000
_cell.length_c   1.000
_cell.angle_alpha   90.00
_cell.angle_beta   90.00
_cell.angle_gamma   90.00
#
_symmetry.space_group_name_H-M   'P 1'
#
loop_
_entity.id
_entity.type
_entity.pdbx_description
1 polymer ?
#
loop_
_entity_poly.entity_id
_entity_poly.type
_entity_poly.pdbx_seq_one_letter_code
_entity_poly.pdbx_strand_id
1 'polypeptide(L)' 'MLAMRKILFPFSLLYGGVLGIRHFLYDKGMLRSVAHDVPVICVGNLSFGGTGKTPMTEYLIRLLKDDYRVAVLSRG' A
#
# COMPACT_ATOMS: atom_id res chain seq x y z
N MET A 1 -13.79 -24.08 -6.75
CA MET A 1 -12.71 -23.12 -6.41
C MET A 1 -11.46 -23.27 -7.29
N LEU A 2 -10.94 -24.49 -7.53
CA LEU A 2 -9.75 -24.69 -8.37
C LEU A 2 -9.92 -24.26 -9.84
N ALA A 3 -11.08 -24.54 -10.47
CA ALA A 3 -11.32 -24.20 -11.87
C ALA A 3 -11.25 -22.67 -12.13
N MET A 4 -11.83 -21.88 -11.22
CA MET A 4 -11.82 -20.41 -11.29
C MET A 4 -10.39 -19.85 -11.17
N ARG A 5 -9.55 -20.42 -10.30
CA ARG A 5 -8.13 -20.02 -10.16
C ARG A 5 -7.33 -20.24 -11.45
N LYS A 6 -7.59 -21.34 -12.17
CA LYS A 6 -6.91 -21.64 -13.44
C LYS A 6 -7.27 -20.65 -14.54
N ILE A 7 -8.54 -20.24 -14.61
CA ILE A 7 -9.01 -19.26 -15.60
C ILE A 7 -8.46 -17.86 -15.29
N LEU A 8 -8.34 -17.48 -14.02
CA LEU A 8 -7.80 -16.18 -13.59
C LEU A 8 -6.26 -16.12 -13.59
N PHE A 9 -5.58 -17.26 -13.69
CA PHE A 9 -4.11 -17.33 -13.70
C PHE A 9 -3.43 -16.49 -14.80
N PRO A 10 -3.83 -16.56 -16.09
CA PRO A 10 -3.24 -15.70 -17.12
C PRO A 10 -3.44 -14.20 -16.83
N PHE A 11 -4.58 -13.81 -16.27
CA PHE A 11 -4.82 -12.43 -15.85
C PHE A 11 -3.92 -12.01 -14.67
N SER A 12 -3.63 -12.93 -13.75
CA SER A 12 -2.69 -12.68 -12.65
C SER A 12 -1.27 -12.43 -13.15
N LEU A 13 -0.82 -13.16 -14.19
CA LEU A 13 0.50 -12.95 -14.80
C LEU A 13 0.58 -11.57 -15.47
N LEU A 14 -0.46 -11.19 -16.21
CA LEU A 14 -0.54 -9.86 -16.83
C LEU A 14 -0.52 -8.76 -15.77
N TYR A 15 -1.35 -8.88 -14.72
CA TYR A 15 -1.39 -7.94 -13.60
C TYR A 15 -0.02 -7.82 -12.91
N GLY A 16 0.64 -8.96 -12.63
CA GLY A 16 1.97 -9.00 -12.04
C GLY A 16 3.03 -8.33 -12.92
N GLY A 17 2.98 -8.56 -14.24
CA GLY A 17 3.88 -7.91 -15.20
C GLY A 17 3.71 -6.39 -15.22
N VAL A 18 2.47 -5.90 -15.29
CA VAL A 18 2.16 -4.46 -15.26
C VAL A 18 2.65 -3.82 -13.95
N LEU A 19 2.42 -4.46 -12.81
CA LEU A 19 2.90 -4.00 -11.51
C LEU A 19 4.43 -3.99 -11.41
N GLY A 20 5.09 -5.03 -11.93
CA GLY A 20 6.54 -5.12 -11.97
C GLY A 20 7.16 -3.98 -12.77
N ILE A 21 6.61 -3.68 -13.95
CA ILE A 21 7.04 -2.54 -14.76
C ILE A 21 6.82 -1.23 -14.00
N ARG A 22 5.65 -1.04 -13.39
CA ARG A 22 5.35 0.15 -12.58
C ARG A 22 6.36 0.33 -11.44
N HIS A 23 6.65 -0.72 -10.67
CA HIS A 23 7.63 -0.66 -9.58
C HIS A 23 9.03 -0.31 -10.12
N PHE A 24 9.46 -0.96 -11.19
CA PHE A 24 10.74 -0.66 -11.83
C PHE A 24 10.85 0.82 -12.25
N LEU A 25 9.79 1.41 -12.79
CA LEU A 25 9.77 2.83 -13.16
C LEU A 25 9.86 3.77 -11.95
N TYR A 26 9.30 3.40 -10.79
CA TYR A 26 9.48 4.14 -9.54
C TYR A 26 10.90 3.98 -8.99
N ASP A 27 11.44 2.76 -8.98
CA ASP A 27 12.79 2.47 -8.48
C ASP A 27 13.87 3.20 -9.31
N LYS A 28 13.63 3.35 -10.62
CA LYS A 28 14.49 4.13 -11.53
C LYS A 28 14.27 5.64 -11.44
N GLY A 29 13.32 6.12 -10.63
CA GLY A 29 12.98 7.54 -10.51
C GLY A 29 12.34 8.14 -11.78
N MET A 30 11.86 7.31 -12.71
CA MET A 30 11.20 7.77 -13.94
C MET A 30 9.79 8.31 -13.67
N LEU A 31 9.12 7.77 -12.65
CA LEU A 31 7.84 8.28 -12.17
C LEU A 31 8.06 9.29 -11.04
N ARG A 32 7.29 10.39 -11.07
CA ARG A 32 7.38 11.45 -10.05
C ARG A 32 6.94 10.92 -8.68
N SER A 33 7.80 11.08 -7.70
CA SER A 33 7.49 10.97 -6.27
C SER A 33 7.43 12.37 -5.66
N VAL A 34 6.58 12.56 -4.66
CA VAL A 34 6.49 13.81 -3.90
C VAL A 34 7.05 13.54 -2.51
N ALA A 35 8.04 14.31 -2.12
CA ALA A 35 8.54 14.33 -0.75
C ALA A 35 7.78 15.42 0.04
N HIS A 36 7.59 15.17 1.33
CA HIS A 36 6.95 16.11 2.24
C HIS A 36 7.95 16.51 3.33
N ASP A 37 7.86 17.75 3.80
CA ASP A 37 8.74 18.29 4.85
C ASP A 37 8.42 17.74 6.26
N VAL A 38 7.37 16.93 6.37
CA VAL A 38 6.96 16.27 7.62
C VAL A 38 7.21 14.76 7.53
N PRO A 39 7.50 14.09 8.66
CA PRO A 39 7.60 12.63 8.69
C PRO A 39 6.28 11.98 8.26
N VAL A 40 6.34 11.04 7.32
CA VAL A 40 5.16 10.30 6.83
C VAL A 40 5.33 8.81 7.09
N ILE A 41 4.32 8.21 7.73
CA ILE A 41 4.24 6.77 7.96
C ILE A 41 3.15 6.17 7.08
N CYS A 42 3.54 5.31 6.14
CA CYS A 42 2.60 4.62 5.24
C CYS A 42 2.20 3.25 5.80
N VAL A 43 0.92 3.08 6.17
CA VAL A 43 0.37 1.79 6.63
C VAL A 43 -0.34 1.08 5.46
N GLY A 44 0.24 -0.02 4.99
CA GLY A 44 -0.23 -0.77 3.82
C GLY A 44 -0.28 -2.29 4.04
N ASN A 45 -0.79 -3.01 3.05
CA ASN A 45 -0.73 -4.48 2.99
C ASN A 45 -0.67 -4.95 1.52
N LEU A 46 -0.17 -6.16 1.29
CA LEU A 46 -0.05 -6.80 -0.02
C LEU A 46 -1.33 -7.54 -0.46
N SER A 47 -2.14 -7.98 0.50
CA SER A 47 -3.36 -8.77 0.23
C SER A 47 -4.62 -7.90 0.27
N PHE A 48 -5.58 -8.25 -0.58
CA PHE A 48 -6.94 -7.70 -0.53
C PHE A 48 -7.72 -8.29 0.66
N GLY A 49 -8.55 -7.47 1.32
CA GLY A 49 -9.40 -7.88 2.45
C GLY A 49 -9.12 -7.12 3.75
N GLY A 50 -9.77 -7.56 4.84
CA GLY A 50 -9.63 -6.98 6.18
C GLY A 50 -8.30 -7.35 6.82
N THR A 51 -7.23 -6.65 6.44
CA THR A 51 -5.85 -7.05 6.76
C THR A 51 -5.26 -6.26 7.92
N GLY A 52 -6.08 -5.88 8.90
CA GLY A 52 -5.63 -5.22 10.13
C GLY A 52 -5.07 -3.79 9.97
N LYS A 53 -5.17 -3.16 8.79
CA LYS A 53 -4.64 -1.80 8.56
C LYS A 53 -5.28 -0.77 9.49
N THR A 54 -6.58 -0.87 9.74
CA THR A 54 -7.30 0.07 10.61
C THR A 54 -6.87 -0.07 12.08
N PRO A 55 -6.87 -1.27 12.70
CA PRO A 55 -6.29 -1.45 14.04
C PRO A 55 -4.83 -1.00 14.16
N MET A 56 -4.00 -1.28 13.15
CA MET A 56 -2.60 -0.87 13.15
C MET A 56 -2.46 0.66 13.10
N THR A 57 -3.29 1.32 12.31
CA THR A 57 -3.30 2.79 12.22
C THR A 57 -3.74 3.40 13.56
N GLU A 58 -4.77 2.84 14.20
CA GLU A 58 -5.21 3.30 15.52
C GLU A 58 -4.12 3.13 16.58
N TYR A 59 -3.42 1.99 16.57
CA TYR A 59 -2.28 1.75 17.46
C TYR A 59 -1.19 2.81 17.29
N LEU A 60 -0.81 3.13 16.05
CA LEU A 60 0.20 4.15 15.77
C LEU A 60 -0.23 5.54 16.24
N ILE A 61 -1.50 5.90 16.04
CA ILE A 61 -2.03 7.19 16.53
C ILE A 61 -1.93 7.24 18.05
N ARG A 62 -2.36 6.19 18.76
CA ARG A 62 -2.30 6.13 20.23
C ARG A 62 -0.88 6.23 20.76
N LEU A 63 0.09 5.65 20.04
CA LEU A 63 1.50 5.68 20.42
C LEU A 63 2.14 7.06 20.22
N LEU A 64 1.73 7.81 19.19
CA LEU A 64 2.42 9.04 18.78
C LEU A 64 1.68 10.34 19.14
N LYS A 65 0.39 10.27 19.49
CA LYS A 65 -0.44 11.46 19.74
C LYS A 65 0.04 12.33 20.91
N ASP A 66 0.76 11.75 21.87
CA ASP A 66 1.19 12.46 23.08
C ASP A 66 2.48 13.25 22.83
N ASP A 67 3.32 12.80 21.88
CA ASP A 67 4.57 13.46 21.50
C ASP A 67 4.45 14.31 20.22
N TYR A 68 3.50 14.00 19.34
CA TYR A 68 3.37 14.62 18.00
C TYR A 68 1.93 15.01 17.65
N ARG A 69 1.78 16.06 16.83
CA ARG A 69 0.50 16.38 16.17
C ARG A 69 0.28 15.44 14.98
N VAL A 70 -0.48 14.37 15.22
CA VAL A 70 -0.74 13.33 14.22
C VAL A 70 -1.93 13.71 13.34
N ALA A 71 -1.80 13.50 12.03
CA ALA A 71 -2.89 13.57 11.05
C ALA A 71 -2.97 12.25 10.28
N VAL A 72 -4.19 11.83 9.94
CA VAL A 72 -4.44 10.57 9.21
C VAL A 72 -5.02 10.90 7.84
N LEU A 73 -4.39 10.38 6.79
CA LEU A 73 -4.90 10.45 5.43
C LEU A 73 -5.47 9.08 5.02
N SER A 74 -6.80 9.02 4.81
CA SER A 74 -7.47 7.86 4.23
C SER A 74 -7.89 8.15 2.80
N ARG A 75 -8.01 7.09 1.99
CA ARG A 75 -8.52 7.16 0.62
C ARG A 75 -10.04 7.01 0.50
N GLY A 76 -10.75 6.90 1.62
CA GLY A 76 -12.13 6.41 1.71
C GLY A 76 -12.12 4.97 2.18
#